data_AF-A0A3S1UQW2-F1
#
_entry.id   AF-A0A3S1UQW2-F1
#
_cell.length_a   1.000
_cell.length_b   1.000
_cell.length_c   1.000
_cell.angle_alpha   90.00
_cell.angle_beta   90.00
_cell.angle_gamma   90.00
#
_symmetry.space_group_name_H-M   'P 1'
#
loop_
_entity.id
_entity.type
_entity.pdbx_description
1 polymer ?
#
loop_
_entity_poly.entity_id
_entity_poly.type
_entity_poly.pdbx_seq_one_letter_code
_entity_poly.pdbx_strand_id
1 'polypeptide(L)'
;MSAEAISEGRAQSDFWDGVRLSMPVVVASAPFAVLFGALAVDNGFSALEAFLMSAMIYGGASQMVGIELFGQHVAPWLVVLSIFAVNFRHVLYSAGIGRRIAHWPVLQQAIGYFVLTDPQYAIAEARAESGRPVGFVWYMG
;
A
#
# COMPACT_ATOMS: atom_id res chain seq x y z
N MET A 1 -25.80 -15.04 20.44
CA MET A 1 -26.30 -14.80 19.07
C MET A 1 -26.50 -13.34 18.72
N SER A 2 -26.98 -12.45 19.61
CA SER A 2 -27.25 -11.04 19.22
C SER A 2 -26.01 -10.12 19.19
N ALA A 3 -25.02 -10.33 20.07
CA ALA A 3 -23.82 -9.47 20.13
C ALA A 3 -22.82 -9.73 18.99
N GLU A 4 -22.63 -10.99 18.61
CA GLU A 4 -21.80 -11.39 17.46
C GLU A 4 -22.36 -10.83 16.14
N ALA A 5 -23.65 -10.99 15.89
CA ALA A 5 -24.31 -10.50 14.67
C ALA A 5 -24.24 -8.96 14.53
N ILE A 6 -24.31 -8.22 15.66
CA ILE A 6 -24.14 -6.76 15.67
C ILE A 6 -22.67 -6.37 15.40
N SER A 7 -21.71 -7.14 15.91
CA SER A 7 -20.28 -6.88 15.68
C SER A 7 -19.87 -7.17 14.22
N GLU A 8 -20.39 -8.26 13.64
CA GLU A 8 -20.16 -8.65 12.25
C GLU A 8 -20.78 -7.64 11.28
N GLY A 9 -22.01 -7.19 11.54
CA GLY A 9 -22.67 -6.17 10.72
C GLY A 9 -21.93 -4.83 10.73
N ARG A 10 -21.32 -4.45 11.87
CA ARG A 10 -20.50 -3.24 11.98
C ARG A 10 -19.16 -3.38 11.26
N ALA A 11 -18.48 -4.51 11.41
CA ALA A 11 -17.22 -4.79 10.72
C ALA A 11 -17.41 -4.84 9.19
N GLN A 12 -18.49 -5.45 8.71
CA GLN A 12 -18.83 -5.46 7.30
C GLN A 12 -19.09 -4.04 6.78
N SER A 13 -19.85 -3.23 7.52
CA SER A 13 -20.08 -1.83 7.16
C SER A 13 -18.79 -1.01 7.11
N ASP A 14 -17.87 -1.23 8.05
CA ASP A 14 -16.59 -0.54 8.11
C ASP A 14 -15.67 -0.94 6.95
N PHE A 15 -15.61 -2.22 6.57
CA PHE A 15 -14.85 -2.67 5.40
C PHE A 15 -15.35 -2.01 4.11
N TRP A 16 -16.66 -2.02 3.86
CA TRP A 16 -17.24 -1.43 2.65
C TRP A 16 -17.11 0.10 2.60
N ASP A 17 -17.08 0.78 3.75
CA ASP A 17 -16.75 2.21 3.83
C ASP A 17 -15.32 2.47 3.34
N GLY A 18 -14.37 1.60 3.70
CA GLY A 18 -13.00 1.62 3.18
C GLY A 18 -12.94 1.41 1.67
N VAL A 19 -13.55 0.32 1.18
CA VAL A 19 -13.58 -0.01 -0.26
C VAL A 19 -14.11 1.14 -1.10
N ARG A 20 -15.18 1.81 -0.64
CA ARG A 20 -15.76 2.96 -1.34
C ARG A 20 -14.80 4.14 -1.44
N LEU A 21 -14.00 4.39 -0.41
CA LEU A 21 -12.97 5.44 -0.40
C LEU A 21 -11.76 5.06 -1.27
N SER A 22 -11.47 3.76 -1.42
CA SER A 22 -10.38 3.24 -2.24
C SER A 22 -10.70 3.25 -3.75
N MET A 23 -11.97 3.22 -4.15
CA MET A 23 -12.36 3.16 -5.58
C MET A 23 -11.75 4.27 -6.45
N PRO A 24 -11.80 5.57 -6.07
CA PRO A 24 -11.14 6.63 -6.84
C PRO A 24 -9.62 6.44 -6.95
N VAL A 25 -8.98 5.88 -5.91
CA VAL A 25 -7.54 5.60 -5.91
C VAL A 25 -7.19 4.56 -6.95
N VAL A 26 -7.96 3.47 -7.04
CA VAL A 26 -7.74 2.41 -8.04
C VAL A 26 -7.83 2.98 -9.46
N VAL A 27 -8.85 3.81 -9.73
CA VAL A 27 -9.02 4.46 -11.04
C VAL A 27 -7.85 5.40 -11.34
N ALA A 28 -7.45 6.22 -10.36
CA ALA A 28 -6.31 7.12 -10.51
C ALA A 28 -4.97 6.39 -10.71
N SER A 29 -4.86 5.15 -10.22
CA SER A 29 -3.65 4.32 -10.34
C SER A 29 -3.54 3.60 -11.70
N ALA A 30 -4.61 3.53 -12.49
CA ALA A 30 -4.63 2.78 -13.75
C ALA A 30 -3.53 3.19 -14.76
N PRO A 31 -3.23 4.49 -14.98
CA PRO A 31 -2.15 4.88 -15.89
C PRO A 31 -0.77 4.38 -15.44
N PHE A 32 -0.51 4.37 -14.13
CA PHE A 32 0.74 3.86 -13.57
C PHE A 32 0.86 2.34 -13.73
N ALA A 33 -0.26 1.61 -13.57
CA ALA A 33 -0.29 0.17 -13.81
C ALA A 33 0.02 -0.17 -15.28
N VAL A 34 -0.53 0.60 -16.24
CA VAL A 34 -0.20 0.44 -17.66
C VAL A 34 1.27 0.76 -17.93
N LEU A 35 1.78 1.84 -17.36
CA LEU A 35 3.19 2.22 -17.50
C LEU A 35 4.12 1.12 -16.97
N PHE A 36 3.85 0.61 -15.77
CA PHE A 36 4.61 -0.51 -15.19
C PHE A 36 4.57 -1.74 -16.10
N GLY A 37 3.39 -2.11 -16.62
CA GLY A 37 3.26 -3.24 -17.54
C GLY A 37 4.08 -3.05 -18.82
N ALA A 38 4.08 -1.85 -19.39
CA ALA A 38 4.88 -1.52 -20.56
C ALA A 38 6.39 -1.63 -20.27
N LEU A 39 6.86 -1.09 -19.13
CA LEU A 39 8.26 -1.19 -18.70
C LEU A 39 8.68 -2.64 -18.45
N ALA A 40 7.80 -3.46 -17.86
CA ALA A 40 8.06 -4.88 -17.63
C ALA A 40 8.28 -5.64 -18.95
N VAL A 41 7.43 -5.42 -19.95
CA VAL A 41 7.57 -6.02 -21.27
C VAL A 41 8.86 -5.54 -21.94
N ASP A 42 9.17 -4.25 -21.88
CA ASP A 42 10.37 -3.66 -22.49
C ASP A 42 11.67 -4.21 -21.89
N ASN A 43 11.68 -4.46 -20.58
CA ASN A 43 12.82 -5.06 -19.87
C ASN A 43 12.82 -6.60 -19.89
N GLY A 44 11.93 -7.22 -20.66
CA GLY A 44 11.91 -8.67 -20.86
C GLY A 44 11.39 -9.49 -19.67
N PHE A 45 10.69 -8.86 -18.72
CA PHE A 45 10.05 -9.59 -17.62
C PHE A 45 8.86 -10.40 -18.13
N SER A 46 8.70 -11.61 -17.61
CA SER A 46 7.51 -12.40 -17.84
C SER A 46 6.28 -11.81 -17.14
N ALA A 47 5.10 -12.15 -17.64
CA ALA A 47 3.84 -11.73 -17.01
C ALA A 47 3.74 -12.20 -15.55
N LEU A 48 4.31 -13.37 -15.23
CA LEU A 48 4.32 -13.89 -13.86
C LEU A 48 5.24 -13.07 -12.95
N GLU A 49 6.44 -12.69 -13.41
CA GLU A 49 7.36 -11.85 -12.63
C GLU A 49 6.75 -10.47 -12.38
N ALA A 50 6.19 -9.84 -13.41
CA ALA A 50 5.51 -8.55 -13.28
C ALA A 50 4.31 -8.63 -12.30
N PHE A 51 3.52 -9.70 -12.37
CA PHE A 51 2.42 -9.94 -11.44
C PHE A 51 2.93 -10.13 -10.00
N LEU A 52 3.95 -10.95 -9.79
CA LEU A 52 4.53 -11.21 -8.48
C LEU A 52 5.14 -9.94 -7.88
N MET A 53 5.78 -9.09 -8.68
CA MET A 53 6.24 -7.78 -8.24
C MET A 53 5.08 -6.93 -7.73
N SER A 54 3.99 -6.81 -8.49
CA SER A 54 2.82 -6.03 -8.07
C SER A 54 2.09 -6.63 -6.86
N ALA A 55 2.12 -7.95 -6.69
CA ALA A 55 1.52 -8.62 -5.55
C ALA A 55 2.31 -8.42 -4.25
N MET A 56 3.63 -8.19 -4.34
CA MET A 56 4.51 -8.10 -3.17
C MET A 56 5.01 -6.68 -2.87
N ILE A 57 5.03 -5.78 -3.85
CA ILE A 57 5.65 -4.46 -3.75
C ILE A 57 4.56 -3.37 -3.78
N TYR A 58 4.18 -2.90 -2.60
CA TYR A 58 3.21 -1.81 -2.41
C TYR A 58 3.82 -0.40 -2.56
N GLY A 59 4.83 -0.27 -3.42
CA GLY A 59 5.50 0.99 -3.71
C GLY A 59 5.72 1.14 -5.21
N GLY A 60 4.80 1.81 -5.90
CA GLY A 60 4.83 1.90 -7.36
C GLY A 60 6.13 2.52 -7.91
N ALA A 61 6.72 3.49 -7.19
CA ALA A 61 8.03 4.03 -7.53
C ALA A 61 9.15 2.99 -7.45
N SER A 62 9.13 2.11 -6.43
CA SER A 62 10.07 0.99 -6.31
C SER A 62 9.95 0.01 -7.47
N GLN A 63 8.73 -0.21 -7.96
CA GLN A 63 8.49 -1.13 -9.07
C GLN A 63 9.09 -0.61 -10.37
N MET A 64 8.89 0.68 -10.67
CA MET A 64 9.46 1.33 -11.85
C MET A 64 11.00 1.37 -11.78
N VAL A 65 11.56 1.86 -10.66
CA VAL A 65 13.01 1.90 -10.44
C VAL A 65 13.62 0.49 -10.44
N GLY A 66 12.93 -0.48 -9.84
CA GLY A 66 13.38 -1.86 -9.78
C GLY A 66 13.52 -2.47 -11.17
N ILE A 67 12.48 -2.38 -12.00
CA ILE A 67 12.51 -2.91 -13.37
C ILE A 67 13.63 -2.30 -14.21
N GLU A 68 13.85 -0.99 -14.12
CA GLU A 68 14.89 -0.30 -14.90
C GLU A 68 16.31 -0.66 -14.45
N LEU A 69 16.50 -0.95 -13.17
CA LEU A 69 17.82 -1.25 -12.60
C LEU A 69 18.13 -2.76 -12.58
N PHE A 70 17.12 -3.62 -12.50
CA PHE A 70 17.31 -5.06 -12.57
C PHE A 70 17.73 -5.47 -13.99
N GLY A 71 18.77 -6.30 -14.10
CA GLY A 71 19.32 -6.71 -15.39
C GLY A 71 20.37 -5.75 -15.97
N GLN A 72 20.58 -4.59 -15.34
CA GLN A 72 21.70 -3.70 -15.66
C GLN A 72 22.97 -4.12 -14.90
N HIS A 73 24.15 -3.73 -15.42
CA HIS A 73 25.44 -3.94 -14.76
C HIS A 73 25.67 -2.93 -13.61
N VAL A 74 24.68 -2.78 -12.73
CA VAL A 74 24.68 -1.85 -11.60
C VAL A 74 25.02 -2.60 -10.32
N ALA A 75 25.79 -1.97 -9.42
CA ALA A 75 26.10 -2.57 -8.13
C ALA A 75 24.81 -2.78 -7.30
N PRO A 76 24.59 -3.95 -6.67
CA PRO A 76 23.33 -4.25 -5.98
C PRO A 76 22.95 -3.23 -4.89
N TRP A 77 23.94 -2.66 -4.19
CA TRP A 77 23.70 -1.66 -3.15
C TRP A 77 23.14 -0.33 -3.70
N LEU A 78 23.44 0.01 -4.96
CA LEU A 78 22.85 1.18 -5.62
C LEU A 78 21.37 0.97 -5.89
N VAL A 79 20.94 -0.25 -6.24
CA VAL A 79 19.52 -0.58 -6.41
C VAL A 79 18.77 -0.39 -5.09
N VAL A 80 19.34 -0.91 -3.99
CA VAL A 80 18.79 -0.75 -2.63
C VAL A 80 18.72 0.73 -2.26
N LEU A 81 19.78 1.50 -2.49
CA LEU A 81 19.82 2.93 -2.17
C LEU A 81 18.82 3.74 -3.01
N SER A 82 18.69 3.45 -4.29
CA SER A 82 17.71 4.11 -5.17
C SER A 82 16.27 3.83 -4.73
N ILE A 83 15.95 2.56 -4.44
CA ILE A 83 14.63 2.18 -3.91
C ILE A 83 14.39 2.87 -2.56
N PHE A 84 15.37 2.86 -1.66
CA PHE A 84 15.26 3.57 -0.38
C PHE A 84 15.01 5.07 -0.57
N ALA A 85 15.78 5.72 -1.45
CA ALA A 85 15.69 7.15 -1.69
C ALA A 85 14.31 7.56 -2.23
N VAL A 86 13.77 6.86 -3.23
CA VAL A 86 12.45 7.19 -3.80
C VAL A 86 11.28 6.88 -2.86
N ASN A 87 11.50 6.02 -1.85
CA ASN A 87 10.52 5.63 -0.84
C ASN A 87 10.76 6.27 0.53
N PHE A 88 11.71 7.19 0.67
CA PHE A 88 12.02 7.79 1.98
C PHE A 88 10.79 8.38 2.68
N ARG A 89 9.79 8.79 1.89
CA ARG A 89 8.45 9.21 2.36
C ARG A 89 7.77 8.21 3.30
N HIS A 90 7.98 6.90 3.13
CA HIS A 90 7.38 5.88 4.00
C HIS A 90 7.87 5.98 5.44
N VAL A 91 9.09 6.46 5.68
CA VAL A 91 9.58 6.73 7.05
C VAL A 91 8.70 7.79 7.73
N LEU A 92 8.37 8.86 6.99
CA LEU A 92 7.50 9.93 7.48
C LEU A 92 6.07 9.42 7.67
N TYR A 93 5.55 8.64 6.72
CA TYR A 93 4.20 8.05 6.82
C TYR A 93 4.09 7.11 8.03
N SER A 94 5.08 6.25 8.26
CA SER A 94 5.13 5.36 9.42
C SER A 94 5.14 6.15 10.73
N ALA A 95 5.89 7.24 10.81
CA ALA A 95 5.90 8.11 11.99
C ALA A 95 4.54 8.81 12.22
N GLY A 96 3.88 9.25 11.14
CA GLY A 96 2.57 9.89 11.20
C GLY A 96 1.47 8.91 11.66
N ILE A 97 1.33 7.80 10.94
CA ILE A 97 0.25 6.82 11.17
C ILE A 97 0.48 5.99 12.43
N GLY A 98 1.73 5.82 12.87
CA GLY A 98 2.08 4.93 13.99
C GLY A 98 1.32 5.24 15.27
N ARG A 99 1.07 6.52 15.57
CA ARG A 99 0.24 6.90 16.74
C ARG A 99 -1.24 6.56 16.57
N ARG A 100 -1.75 6.54 15.33
CA ARG A 100 -3.14 6.21 15.02
C ARG A 100 -3.41 4.72 15.18
N ILE A 101 -2.44 3.86 14.82
CA ILE A 101 -2.59 2.40 14.82
C ILE A 101 -1.92 1.69 16.01
N ALA A 102 -1.29 2.43 16.94
CA ALA A 102 -0.62 1.86 18.10
C ALA A 102 -1.53 0.99 19.00
N HIS A 103 -2.84 1.19 18.92
CA HIS A 103 -3.83 0.40 19.65
C HIS A 103 -4.10 -0.98 19.03
N TRP A 104 -3.58 -1.27 17.83
CA TRP A 104 -3.74 -2.55 17.17
C TRP A 104 -2.76 -3.60 17.73
N PRO A 105 -3.10 -4.91 17.67
CA PRO A 105 -2.14 -5.99 17.86
C PRO A 105 -0.93 -5.85 16.93
N VAL A 106 0.25 -6.28 17.38
CA VAL A 106 1.52 -6.16 16.62
C VAL A 106 1.43 -6.72 15.21
N LEU A 107 0.76 -7.86 15.02
CA LEU A 107 0.58 -8.46 13.70
C LEU A 107 -0.27 -7.58 12.77
N GLN A 108 -1.32 -6.94 13.30
CA GLN A 108 -2.15 -6.01 12.52
C GLN A 108 -1.37 -4.74 12.17
N GLN A 109 -0.51 -4.25 13.07
CA GLN A 109 0.40 -3.15 12.75
C GLN A 109 1.38 -3.53 11.65
N ALA A 110 2.01 -4.71 11.73
CA ALA A 110 2.94 -5.20 10.73
C ALA A 110 2.28 -5.32 9.34
N ILE A 111 1.08 -5.91 9.27
CA ILE A 111 0.29 -5.97 8.03
C ILE A 111 -0.07 -4.56 7.55
N GLY A 112 -0.49 -3.68 8.47
CA GLY A 112 -0.85 -2.30 8.17
C GLY A 112 0.30 -1.50 7.55
N TYR A 113 1.52 -1.65 8.09
CA TYR A 113 2.73 -1.04 7.52
C TYR A 113 3.15 -1.68 6.20
N PHE A 114 2.97 -2.99 6.04
CA PHE A 114 3.31 -3.70 4.80
C PHE A 114 2.48 -3.21 3.61
N VAL A 115 1.18 -2.95 3.83
CA VAL A 115 0.26 -2.44 2.79
C VAL A 115 0.15 -0.90 2.76
N LEU A 116 1.01 -0.20 3.50
CA LEU A 116 0.98 1.27 3.58
C LEU A 116 1.45 1.89 2.25
N THR A 117 0.54 2.53 1.54
CA THR A 117 0.78 3.28 0.29
C THR A 117 0.50 4.78 0.48
N ASP A 118 0.93 5.64 -0.45
CA ASP A 118 0.68 7.08 -0.38
C ASP A 118 -0.82 7.42 -0.24
N PRO A 119 -1.73 6.84 -1.06
CA PRO A 119 -3.16 7.12 -0.92
C PRO A 119 -3.73 6.56 0.38
N GLN A 120 -3.24 5.39 0.82
CA GLN A 120 -3.67 4.78 2.08
C GLN A 120 -3.32 5.66 3.28
N TYR A 121 -2.10 6.20 3.32
CA TYR A 121 -1.70 7.15 4.34
C TYR A 121 -2.58 8.41 4.32
N ALA A 122 -2.81 9.00 3.13
CA ALA A 122 -3.61 10.20 2.99
C ALA A 122 -5.06 10.00 3.47
N ILE A 123 -5.69 8.89 3.08
CA ILE A 123 -7.06 8.54 3.47
C ILE A 123 -7.14 8.25 4.97
N ALA A 124 -6.18 7.51 5.53
CA ALA A 124 -6.14 7.19 6.95
C ALA A 124 -5.93 8.43 7.83
N GLU A 125 -5.05 9.35 7.43
CA GLU A 125 -4.85 10.60 8.17
C GLU A 125 -6.06 11.52 8.05
N ALA A 126 -6.66 11.67 6.87
CA ALA A 126 -7.90 12.45 6.69
C ALA A 126 -9.06 11.90 7.56
N ARG A 127 -9.20 10.57 7.65
CA ARG A 127 -10.17 9.94 8.57
C ARG A 127 -9.86 10.29 10.02
N ALA A 128 -8.59 10.23 10.41
CA ALA A 128 -8.18 10.53 11.78
C ALA A 128 -8.39 12.02 12.14
N GLU A 129 -8.16 12.93 11.21
CA GLU A 129 -8.44 14.37 11.36
C GLU A 129 -9.95 14.65 11.49
N SER A 130 -10.80 13.85 10.85
CA SER A 130 -12.26 13.92 11.02
C SER A 130 -12.77 13.40 12.37
N GLY A 131 -11.87 13.02 13.29
CA GLY A 131 -12.19 12.48 14.62
C GLY A 131 -12.67 11.04 14.61
N ARG A 132 -12.61 10.35 13.46
CA ARG A 132 -12.98 8.94 13.34
C ARG A 132 -11.76 8.04 13.58
N PRO A 133 -11.89 6.94 14.36
CA PRO A 133 -10.79 6.03 14.55
C PRO A 133 -10.43 5.30 13.25
N VAL A 134 -9.13 5.02 13.10
CA VAL A 134 -8.59 4.17 12.04
C VAL A 134 -8.61 2.73 12.57
N GLY A 135 -9.67 2.01 12.24
CA GLY A 135 -9.84 0.59 12.61
C GLY A 135 -9.21 -0.32 11.56
N PHE A 136 -8.65 -1.46 12.00
CA PHE A 136 -7.97 -2.40 11.11
C PHE A 136 -8.86 -2.88 9.95
N VAL A 137 -10.11 -3.26 10.21
CA VAL A 137 -11.03 -3.75 9.18
C VAL A 137 -11.34 -2.70 8.11
N TRP A 138 -11.57 -1.45 8.53
CA TRP A 138 -11.75 -0.33 7.60
C TRP A 138 -10.47 -0.06 6.80
N TYR A 139 -9.30 -0.12 7.45
CA TYR A 139 -8.02 0.10 6.79
C TYR A 139 -7.72 -0.98 5.73
N MET A 140 -8.24 -2.20 5.87
CA MET A 140 -8.00 -3.29 4.92
C MET A 140 -8.96 -3.31 3.71
N GLY A 141 -9.96 -2.42 3.66
CA GLY A 141 -10.88 -2.25 2.53
C GLY A 141 -10.63 -0.93 1.82
#